data_AF-A0A9P6CNS2-F1
#
_entry.id   AF-A0A9P6CNS2-F1
#
_cell.length_a   1.000
_cell.length_b   1.000
_cell.length_c   1.000
_cell.angle_alpha   90.00
_cell.angle_beta   90.00
_cell.angle_gamma   90.00
#
_symmetry.space_group_name_H-M   'P 1'
#
loop_
_entity.id
_entity.type
_entity.pdbx_description
1 polymer ?
#
loop_
_entity_poly.entity_id
_entity_poly.type
_entity_poly.pdbx_seq_one_letter_code
_entity_poly.pdbx_strand_id
1 'polypeptide(L)' 'MGFKFTASFAGLLALIDFAAAQSGAWGQCGGTGWTGATTCISGWVCTYSNPYYSQCLQAGVPNNMVYHV' A
#
# COMPACT_ATOMS: atom_id res chain seq x y z
N MET A 1 6.01 23.23 42.48
CA MET A 1 6.16 21.76 42.40
C MET A 1 6.31 21.39 40.93
N GLY A 2 7.55 21.33 40.43
CA GLY A 2 7.83 21.10 39.01
C GLY A 2 7.62 19.64 38.64
N PHE A 3 6.85 19.37 37.59
CA PHE A 3 6.73 18.04 37.01
C PHE A 3 7.98 17.73 36.17
N LYS A 4 9.00 17.20 36.85
CA LYS A 4 10.15 16.54 36.23
C LYS A 4 9.74 15.14 35.81
N PHE A 5 9.23 14.97 34.58
CA PHE A 5 9.17 13.66 33.91
C PHE A 5 9.88 13.74 32.56
N THR A 6 11.16 14.09 32.64
CA THR A 6 12.13 13.86 31.57
C THR A 6 12.32 12.35 31.38
N ALA A 7 12.13 11.89 30.13
CA ALA A 7 12.78 10.71 29.53
C ALA A 7 12.18 9.29 29.70
N SER A 8 10.86 9.06 29.56
CA SER A 8 10.37 7.65 29.46
C SER A 8 9.21 7.33 28.50
N PHE A 9 8.73 8.25 27.67
CA PHE A 9 7.70 7.93 26.63
C PHE A 9 8.21 8.00 25.18
N ALA A 10 9.53 8.10 24.98
CA ALA A 10 10.11 8.16 23.63
C ALA A 10 10.36 6.76 22.99
N GLY A 11 10.22 5.68 23.76
CA GLY A 11 10.60 4.33 23.31
C GLY A 11 9.48 3.47 22.72
N LEU A 12 8.21 3.87 22.84
CA LEU A 12 7.06 3.01 22.50
C LEU A 12 6.46 3.25 21.09
N LEU A 13 7.01 4.17 20.31
CA LEU A 13 6.57 4.43 18.93
C LEU A 13 7.26 3.55 17.88
N ALA A 14 8.19 2.68 18.27
CA ALA A 14 8.98 1.86 17.35
C ALA A 14 8.31 0.52 16.94
N LEU A 15 7.12 0.20 17.47
CA LEU A 15 6.41 -1.08 17.24
C LEU A 15 5.08 -0.91 16.50
N ILE A 16 4.81 0.25 15.89
CA ILE A 16 3.63 0.44 15.04
C ILE A 16 3.93 -0.14 13.65
N ASP A 17 3.58 -1.41 13.48
CA ASP A 17 3.52 -2.06 12.16
C ASP A 17 2.46 -1.35 11.30
N PHE A 18 2.91 -0.63 10.27
CA PHE A 18 2.03 -0.07 9.25
C PHE A 18 1.44 -1.21 8.42
N ALA A 19 0.29 -1.73 8.83
CA ALA A 19 -0.48 -2.66 8.02
C ALA A 19 -1.02 -1.91 6.78
N ALA A 20 -0.28 -1.95 5.67
CA ALA A 20 -0.77 -1.48 4.40
C ALA A 20 -1.86 -2.46 3.90
N ALA A 21 -3.12 -2.01 3.89
CA ALA A 21 -4.22 -2.75 3.28
C ALA A 21 -3.88 -3.06 1.81
N GLN A 22 -4.40 -4.16 1.23
CA GLN A 22 -4.15 -4.49 -0.17
C GLN A 22 -4.71 -3.39 -1.10
N SER A 23 -4.00 -3.11 -2.19
CA SER A 23 -4.45 -2.18 -3.22
C SER A 23 -5.65 -2.76 -3.95
N GLY A 24 -6.68 -1.94 -4.11
CA GLY A 24 -7.92 -2.33 -4.76
C GLY A 24 -7.76 -2.58 -6.27
N ALA A 25 -8.85 -2.99 -6.89
CA ALA A 25 -8.96 -3.04 -8.35
C ALA A 25 -8.48 -1.74 -8.98
N TRP A 26 -7.57 -1.83 -9.96
CA TRP A 26 -6.98 -0.68 -10.67
C TRP A 26 -6.18 0.31 -9.81
N GLY A 27 -5.98 0.01 -8.54
CA GLY A 27 -5.19 0.83 -7.63
C GLY A 27 -3.70 0.79 -7.94
N GLN A 28 -2.96 1.77 -7.44
CA GLN A 28 -1.50 1.74 -7.47
C GLN A 28 -0.99 0.70 -6.48
N CYS A 29 -0.07 -0.14 -6.93
CA CYS A 29 0.56 -1.19 -6.12
C CYS A 29 2.07 -1.08 -6.07
N GLY A 30 2.65 -0.05 -6.70
CA GLY A 30 4.10 0.12 -6.73
C GLY A 30 4.53 1.33 -7.53
N GLY A 31 5.81 1.63 -7.46
CA GLY A 31 6.44 2.78 -8.10
C GLY A 31 7.43 3.48 -7.18
N THR A 32 8.35 4.21 -7.77
CA THR A 32 9.31 5.04 -7.04
C THR A 32 8.55 6.10 -6.23
N GLY A 33 8.75 6.10 -4.92
CA GLY A 33 8.07 7.02 -3.98
C GLY A 33 6.70 6.53 -3.50
N TRP A 34 6.20 5.37 -3.96
CA TRP A 34 4.95 4.80 -3.45
C TRP A 34 5.15 4.20 -2.05
N THR A 35 4.41 4.72 -1.07
CA THR A 35 4.44 4.26 0.34
C THR A 35 3.18 3.50 0.75
N GLY A 36 2.26 3.30 -0.20
CA GLY A 36 1.01 2.60 0.03
C GLY A 36 1.14 1.09 -0.11
N ALA A 37 0.00 0.46 -0.37
CA ALA A 37 -0.14 -0.97 -0.59
C ALA A 37 0.77 -1.48 -1.72
N THR A 38 1.58 -2.50 -1.46
CA THR A 38 2.43 -3.14 -2.50
C THR A 38 1.85 -4.43 -3.06
N THR A 39 0.77 -4.92 -2.46
CA THR A 39 0.05 -6.13 -2.86
C THR A 39 -1.33 -5.75 -3.36
N CYS A 40 -1.88 -6.54 -4.29
CA CYS A 40 -3.24 -6.35 -4.79
C CYS A 40 -4.22 -7.25 -4.03
N ILE A 41 -5.50 -6.90 -4.06
CA ILE A 41 -6.60 -7.78 -3.61
C ILE A 41 -6.54 -9.15 -4.33
N SER A 42 -7.10 -10.19 -3.71
CA SER A 42 -7.11 -11.54 -4.29
C SER A 42 -7.69 -11.55 -5.71
N GLY A 43 -7.02 -12.27 -6.62
CA GLY A 43 -7.40 -12.33 -8.05
C GLY A 43 -6.83 -11.20 -8.91
N TRP A 44 -6.08 -10.27 -8.32
CA TRP A 44 -5.41 -9.16 -9.02
C TRP A 44 -3.89 -9.26 -8.88
N VAL A 45 -3.19 -8.79 -9.90
CA VAL A 45 -1.73 -8.84 -10.02
C VAL A 45 -1.20 -7.43 -10.23
N CYS A 46 -0.19 -7.09 -9.43
CA CYS A 46 0.52 -5.82 -9.58
C CYS A 46 1.33 -5.85 -10.88
N THR A 47 0.90 -5.06 -11.85
CA THR A 47 1.52 -5.00 -13.18
C THR A 47 2.30 -3.70 -13.29
N TYR A 48 3.59 -3.83 -13.61
CA TYR A 48 4.46 -2.69 -13.87
C TYR A 48 3.96 -1.90 -15.09
N SER A 49 3.82 -0.58 -14.95
CA SER A 49 3.51 0.32 -16.07
C SER A 49 4.70 1.24 -16.38
N ASN A 50 5.27 1.88 -15.35
CA ASN A 50 6.43 2.75 -15.49
C ASN A 50 7.18 2.86 -14.14
N PRO A 51 8.35 3.53 -14.08
CA PRO A 51 9.17 3.59 -12.87
C PRO A 51 8.48 4.17 -11.64
N TYR A 52 7.45 5.00 -11.84
CA TYR A 52 6.71 5.68 -10.78
C TYR A 52 5.35 5.06 -10.50
N TYR A 53 4.91 4.09 -11.32
CA TYR A 53 3.56 3.56 -11.27
C TYR A 53 3.48 2.09 -11.70
N SER A 54 2.91 1.28 -10.82
CA SER A 54 2.45 -0.08 -11.10
C SER A 54 1.00 -0.20 -10.65
N GLN A 55 0.18 -0.91 -11.42
CA GLN A 55 -1.26 -0.97 -11.22
C GLN A 55 -1.74 -2.39 -10.95
N CYS A 56 -2.70 -2.56 -10.05
CA CYS A 56 -3.42 -3.81 -9.91
C CYS A 56 -4.31 -4.08 -11.12
N LEU A 57 -3.98 -5.12 -11.87
CA LEU A 57 -4.76 -5.60 -13.01
C LEU A 57 -5.28 -7.01 -12.73
N GLN A 58 -6.43 -7.36 -13.28
CA GLN A 58 -7.05 -8.66 -13.01
C GLN A 58 -6.31 -9.77 -13.77
N ALA A 59 -5.90 -10.83 -13.05
CA ALA A 59 -5.13 -11.92 -13.63
C ALA A 59 -6.03 -12.79 -14.52
N GLY A 60 -5.86 -12.71 -15.84
CA GLY A 60 -6.52 -13.62 -16.78
C GLY A 60 -7.82 -13.13 -17.40
N VAL A 61 -8.13 -11.83 -17.33
CA VAL A 61 -9.22 -11.23 -18.12
C VAL A 61 -8.67 -10.24 -19.15
N PRO A 62 -9.13 -10.28 -20.42
CA PRO A 62 -8.90 -9.20 -21.37
C PRO A 62 -9.24 -7.85 -20.75
N ASN A 63 -8.38 -6.85 -20.96
CA ASN A 63 -8.54 -5.48 -20.46
C ASN A 63 -9.91 -4.83 -20.84
N ASN A 64 -10.64 -5.44 -21.78
CA ASN A 64 -11.92 -5.00 -22.31
C ASN A 64 -13.16 -5.31 -21.44
N MET A 65 -13.04 -6.13 -20.40
CA MET A 65 -14.18 -6.46 -19.51
C MET A 65 -14.09 -5.84 -18.12
N VAL A 66 -13.03 -5.10 -17.85
CA VAL A 66 -12.74 -4.61 -16.49
C VAL A 66 -13.34 -3.21 -16.22
N TYR A 67 -13.95 -2.58 -17.24
CA TYR A 67 -14.69 -1.31 -17.12
C TYR A 67 -16.24 -1.47 -17.15
N HIS A 68 -16.73 -2.71 -17.13
CA HIS A 68 -18.16 -3.04 -17.15
C HIS A 68 -18.57 -3.90 -15.94
N VAL A 69 -18.21 -3.44 -14.74
CA VAL A 69 -18.91 -3.80 -13.51
C VAL A 69 -19.55 -2.56 -12.92
#